data_AF-A0A4V3KXK8-F1
#
_entry.id   AF-A0A4V3KXK8-F1
#
_cell.length_a   1.000
_cell.length_b   1.000
_cell.length_c   1.000
_cell.angle_alpha   90.00
_cell.angle_beta   90.00
_cell.angle_gamma   90.00
#
_symmetry.space_group_name_H-M   'P 1'
#
loop_
_entity.id
_entity.type
_entity.pdbx_description
1 polymer ?
#
loop_
_entity_poly.entity_id
_entity_poly.type
_entity_poly.pdbx_seq_one_letter_code
_entity_poly.pdbx_strand_id
1 'polypeptide(L)'
;TDPVSVAVGLADKLDTLTGFWAIDEKPTGSKDPFALRRAALGVVRILVENRIRLGLTSIFAKAFANFPGGAGQTSDLLAFFHDRLKVYLRDQGARYDLIDAVITPQSDDLL
;
A
#
# COMPACT_ATOMS: atom_id res chain seq x y z
N THR A 1 11.23 6.72 -15.89
CA THR A 1 11.08 7.73 -14.83
C THR A 1 12.41 7.92 -14.14
N ASP A 2 12.75 9.13 -13.72
CA ASP A 2 13.97 9.36 -12.93
C ASP A 2 13.90 8.58 -11.59
N PRO A 3 14.89 7.73 -11.26
CA PRO A 3 14.92 6.97 -10.01
C PRO A 3 14.72 7.82 -8.75
N VAL A 4 15.21 9.07 -8.73
CA VAL A 4 15.05 9.96 -7.58
C VAL A 4 13.58 10.36 -7.41
N SER A 5 12.92 10.70 -8.51
CA SER A 5 11.49 11.03 -8.52
C SER A 5 10.64 9.85 -8.05
N VAL A 6 11.00 8.63 -8.45
CA VAL A 6 10.32 7.41 -8.01
C VAL A 6 10.47 7.20 -6.51
N ALA A 7 11.70 7.28 -6.00
CA ALA A 7 11.98 7.08 -4.58
C ALA A 7 11.28 8.11 -3.69
N VAL A 8 11.35 9.40 -4.06
CA VAL A 8 10.69 10.49 -3.33
C VAL A 8 9.17 10.32 -3.37
N GLY A 9 8.60 10.03 -4.54
CA GLY A 9 7.17 9.84 -4.70
C GLY A 9 6.62 8.62 -3.94
N LEU A 10 7.44 7.58 -3.77
CA LEU A 10 7.12 6.41 -2.96
C LEU A 10 7.19 6.75 -1.46
N ALA A 11 8.26 7.41 -1.02
CA ALA A 11 8.46 7.78 0.39
C ALA A 11 7.32 8.67 0.91
N ASP A 12 6.94 9.70 0.16
CA ASP A 12 5.86 10.63 0.50
C ASP A 12 4.51 9.92 0.74
N LYS A 13 4.15 8.96 -0.11
CA LYS A 13 2.88 8.22 0.01
C LYS A 13 2.92 7.21 1.16
N LEU A 14 4.05 6.54 1.35
CA LEU A 14 4.22 5.59 2.45
C LEU A 14 4.20 6.30 3.81
N ASP A 15 4.85 7.46 3.91
CA ASP A 15 4.82 8.31 5.10
C ASP A 15 3.40 8.78 5.40
N THR A 16 2.69 9.31 4.40
CA THR A 16 1.27 9.67 4.53
C THR A 16 0.43 8.50 5.04
N LEU A 17 0.50 7.34 4.38
CA LEU A 17 -0.33 6.18 4.75
C LEU A 17 -0.02 5.68 6.17
N THR A 18 1.26 5.61 6.54
CA THR A 18 1.66 5.16 7.88
C THR A 18 1.30 6.18 8.96
N GLY A 19 1.43 7.47 8.70
CA GLY A 19 1.00 8.53 9.61
C GLY A 19 -0.51 8.48 9.91
N PHE A 20 -1.35 8.36 8.88
CA PHE A 20 -2.80 8.25 9.05
C PHE A 20 -3.23 6.95 9.76
N TRP A 21 -2.55 5.83 9.48
CA TRP A 21 -2.81 4.58 10.20
C TRP A 21 -2.41 4.66 11.68
N ALA A 22 -1.33 5.37 12.01
CA ALA A 22 -0.84 5.49 13.37
C ALA A 22 -1.76 6.32 14.28
N ILE A 23 -2.57 7.21 13.70
CA ILE A 23 -3.58 8.01 14.43
C ILE A 23 -5.01 7.46 14.26
N ASP A 24 -5.16 6.26 13.70
CA ASP A 24 -6.44 5.59 13.43
C ASP A 24 -7.40 6.37 12.49
N GLU A 25 -6.87 7.27 11.66
CA GLU A 25 -7.64 8.07 10.70
C GLU A 25 -7.65 7.37 9.33
N LYS A 26 -8.30 6.20 9.29
CA LYS A 26 -8.34 5.30 8.14
C LYS A 26 -9.52 5.59 7.20
N PRO A 27 -9.43 5.28 5.90
CA PRO A 27 -10.55 5.46 4.99
C PRO A 27 -11.68 4.47 5.33
N THR A 28 -12.92 4.95 5.36
CA THR A 28 -14.12 4.13 5.61
C THR A 28 -14.84 3.81 4.31
N GLY A 29 -15.74 2.82 4.30
CA GLY A 29 -16.46 2.39 3.09
C GLY A 29 -17.13 3.54 2.30
N SER A 30 -17.61 4.58 2.99
CA SER A 30 -18.28 5.72 2.38
C SER A 30 -17.43 6.99 2.28
N LYS A 31 -16.27 7.08 2.94
CA LYS A 31 -15.45 8.31 2.99
C LYS A 31 -13.95 8.03 2.89
N ASP A 32 -13.25 8.90 2.16
CA ASP A 32 -11.79 8.98 2.10
C ASP A 32 -11.38 10.46 1.97
N PRO A 33 -11.50 11.26 3.04
CA PRO A 33 -11.29 12.70 2.99
C PRO A 33 -9.84 13.08 2.64
N PHE A 34 -8.89 12.21 2.94
CA PHE A 34 -7.44 12.43 2.73
C PHE A 34 -6.89 11.69 1.50
N ALA A 35 -7.76 11.09 0.68
CA ALA A 35 -7.40 10.39 -0.55
C ALA A 35 -6.39 9.23 -0.35
N LEU A 36 -6.46 8.53 0.79
CA LEU A 36 -5.59 7.41 1.14
C LEU A 36 -5.72 6.24 0.16
N ARG A 37 -6.92 6.00 -0.41
CA ARG A 37 -7.10 5.00 -1.48
C ARG A 37 -6.32 5.37 -2.72
N ARG A 38 -6.29 6.65 -3.07
CA ARG A 38 -5.53 7.14 -4.23
C ARG A 38 -4.02 7.09 -3.96
N ALA A 39 -3.59 7.42 -2.74
CA ALA A 39 -2.19 7.33 -2.35
C ALA A 39 -1.66 5.89 -2.44
N ALA A 40 -2.39 4.92 -1.86
CA ALA A 40 -2.01 3.51 -1.92
C ALA A 40 -2.04 2.94 -3.35
N LEU A 41 -3.05 3.30 -4.17
CA LEU A 41 -3.05 2.92 -5.59
C LEU A 41 -1.85 3.52 -6.35
N GLY A 42 -1.44 4.75 -6.01
CA GLY A 42 -0.24 5.38 -6.56
C GLY A 42 1.03 4.60 -6.24
N VAL A 43 1.17 4.10 -5.01
CA VAL A 43 2.28 3.22 -4.61
C VAL A 43 2.25 1.92 -5.40
N VAL A 44 1.09 1.24 -5.50
CA VAL A 44 0.94 0.01 -6.29
C VAL A 44 1.41 0.22 -7.73
N ARG A 45 0.94 1.28 -8.39
CA ARG A 45 1.36 1.63 -9.76
C ARG A 45 2.85 1.86 -9.87
N ILE A 46 3.43 2.65 -8.95
CA ILE A 46 4.87 2.91 -8.96
C ILE A 46 5.66 1.60 -8.88
N LEU A 47 5.30 0.70 -7.96
CA LEU A 47 6.02 -0.56 -7.78
C LEU A 47 5.86 -1.49 -9.00
N VAL A 48 4.63 -1.67 -9.47
CA VAL A 48 4.33 -2.60 -10.58
C VAL A 48 4.89 -2.10 -11.91
N GLU A 49 4.62 -0.84 -12.26
CA GLU A 49 5.03 -0.27 -13.56
C GLU A 49 6.55 -0.10 -13.68
N ASN A 50 7.24 0.17 -12.56
CA ASN A 50 8.71 0.25 -12.54
C ASN A 50 9.37 -1.09 -12.17
N ARG A 51 8.61 -2.17 -12.00
CA ARG A 51 9.09 -3.51 -11.61
C ARG A 51 10.00 -3.51 -10.37
N ILE A 52 9.64 -2.73 -9.36
CA ILE A 52 10.38 -2.62 -8.10
C ILE A 52 9.84 -3.66 -7.11
N ARG A 53 10.69 -4.65 -6.77
CA ARG A 53 10.41 -5.61 -5.70
C ARG A 53 10.65 -4.96 -4.34
N LEU A 54 9.64 -5.00 -3.47
CA LEU A 54 9.69 -4.29 -2.20
C LEU A 54 8.86 -4.97 -1.13
N GLY A 55 9.49 -5.43 -0.04
CA GLY A 55 8.79 -6.00 1.11
C GLY A 55 8.17 -4.92 1.99
N LEU A 56 6.86 -4.71 1.85
CA LEU A 56 6.13 -3.60 2.46
C LEU A 56 6.09 -3.68 4.00
N THR A 57 5.98 -4.86 4.57
CA THR A 57 5.94 -5.12 6.02
C THR A 57 7.17 -4.54 6.70
N SER A 58 8.35 -4.75 6.11
CA SER A 58 9.61 -4.23 6.67
C SER A 58 9.67 -2.70 6.68
N ILE A 59 9.06 -2.06 5.68
CA ILE A 59 9.02 -0.60 5.55
C ILE A 59 8.00 -0.01 6.51
N PHE A 60 6.80 -0.60 6.56
CA PHE A 60 5.77 -0.21 7.51
C PHE A 60 6.28 -0.32 8.94
N ALA A 61 6.96 -1.42 9.29
CA ALA A 61 7.55 -1.60 10.62
C ALA A 61 8.52 -0.47 10.99
N LYS A 62 9.39 -0.07 10.04
CA LYS A 62 10.33 1.06 10.25
C LYS A 62 9.61 2.40 10.36
N ALA A 63 8.61 2.64 9.52
CA ALA A 63 7.84 3.89 9.54
C ALA A 63 7.04 4.02 10.84
N PHE A 64 6.35 2.97 11.26
CA PHE A 64 5.57 2.94 12.50
C PHE A 64 6.42 3.07 13.77
N ALA A 65 7.71 2.72 13.73
CA ALA A 65 8.63 2.97 14.84
C ALA A 65 8.77 4.47 15.18
N ASN A 66 8.42 5.36 14.25
CA ASN A 66 8.45 6.81 14.47
C ASN A 66 7.15 7.36 15.11
N PHE A 67 6.10 6.54 15.26
CA PHE A 67 4.79 6.98 15.74
C PHE A 67 4.38 6.28 17.03
N PRO A 68 4.09 7.02 18.12
CA PRO A 68 3.50 6.47 19.34
C PRO A 68 2.02 6.09 19.08
N GLY A 69 1.81 4.91 18.49
CA GLY A 69 0.50 4.43 18.01
C GLY A 69 0.58 3.48 16.80
N GLY A 70 1.75 3.41 16.15
CA GLY A 70 1.94 2.56 14.97
C GLY A 70 2.05 1.06 15.25
N ALA A 71 2.18 0.65 16.52
CA ALA A 71 2.32 -0.76 16.88
C ALA A 71 1.08 -1.56 16.47
N GLY A 72 1.28 -2.66 15.74
CA GLY A 72 0.21 -3.55 15.30
C GLY A 72 -0.57 -3.09 14.06
N GLN A 73 -0.24 -1.95 13.46
CA GLN A 73 -0.94 -1.42 12.27
C GLN A 73 -0.45 -2.04 10.94
N THR A 74 0.70 -2.72 10.96
CA THR A 74 1.35 -3.28 9.75
C THR A 74 0.45 -4.23 8.97
N SER A 75 -0.20 -5.18 9.63
CA SER A 75 -1.06 -6.15 8.95
C SER A 75 -2.33 -5.51 8.36
N ASP A 76 -2.88 -4.52 9.06
CA ASP A 76 -4.07 -3.79 8.62
C ASP A 76 -3.77 -2.93 7.38
N LEU A 77 -2.63 -2.21 7.40
CA LEU A 77 -2.18 -1.45 6.23
C LEU A 77 -1.81 -2.38 5.06
N LEU A 78 -1.19 -3.53 5.32
CA LEU A 78 -0.87 -4.51 4.27
C LEU A 78 -2.15 -5.06 3.61
N ALA A 79 -3.17 -5.41 4.41
CA ALA A 79 -4.47 -5.84 3.90
C ALA A 79 -5.13 -4.75 3.03
N PHE A 80 -5.04 -3.48 3.45
CA PHE A 80 -5.51 -2.36 2.65
C PHE A 80 -4.79 -2.26 1.30
N PHE A 81 -3.48 -2.50 1.27
CA PHE A 81 -2.70 -2.58 0.04
C PHE A 81 -3.11 -3.74 -0.86
N HIS A 82 -3.40 -4.91 -0.30
CA HIS A 82 -3.94 -6.05 -1.05
C HIS A 82 -5.24 -5.67 -1.74
N ASP A 83 -6.17 -5.01 -1.05
CA ASP A 83 -7.42 -4.55 -1.66
C ASP A 83 -7.17 -3.58 -2.83
N ARG A 84 -6.16 -2.71 -2.72
CA ARG A 84 -5.81 -1.80 -3.82
C ARG A 84 -5.17 -2.53 -4.99
N LEU A 85 -4.29 -3.50 -4.73
CA LEU A 85 -3.69 -4.34 -5.76
C LEU A 85 -4.75 -5.15 -6.50
N LYS A 86 -5.74 -5.71 -5.78
CA LYS A 86 -6.87 -6.43 -6.39
C LYS A 86 -7.64 -5.55 -7.37
N VAL A 87 -7.95 -4.31 -7.00
CA VAL A 87 -8.61 -3.34 -7.90
C VAL A 87 -7.73 -3.06 -9.11
N TYR A 88 -6.45 -2.75 -8.91
CA TYR A 88 -5.52 -2.48 -10.01
C TYR A 88 -5.44 -3.64 -11.01
N LEU A 89 -5.30 -4.89 -10.54
CA LEU A 89 -5.22 -6.07 -11.40
C LEU A 89 -6.53 -6.33 -12.16
N ARG A 90 -7.69 -6.11 -11.52
CA ARG A 90 -8.99 -6.20 -12.19
C ARG A 90 -9.12 -5.17 -13.31
N ASP A 91 -8.68 -3.94 -13.06
CA ASP A 91 -8.67 -2.88 -14.08
C ASP A 91 -7.73 -3.21 -15.25
N GLN A 92 -6.70 -4.04 -15.03
CA GLN A 92 -5.84 -4.60 -16.10
C GLN A 92 -6.45 -5.84 -16.80
N GLY A 93 -7.68 -6.23 -16.46
CA GLY A 93 -8.38 -7.36 -17.07
C GLY A 93 -8.05 -8.73 -16.46
N ALA A 94 -7.34 -8.77 -15.33
CA ALA A 94 -7.10 -10.02 -14.63
C ALA A 94 -8.41 -10.57 -14.03
N ARG A 95 -8.61 -11.89 -14.15
CA ARG A 95 -9.80 -12.56 -13.65
C ARG A 95 -9.82 -12.58 -12.12
N TYR A 96 -11.02 -12.42 -11.57
CA TYR A 96 -11.27 -12.39 -10.13
C TYR A 96 -10.69 -13.62 -9.40
N ASP A 97 -10.96 -14.81 -9.91
CA ASP A 97 -10.58 -16.10 -9.32
C ASP A 97 -9.07 -16.30 -9.26
N LEU A 98 -8.34 -15.84 -10.27
CA LEU A 98 -6.88 -15.90 -10.29
C LEU A 98 -6.25 -14.93 -9.30
N ILE A 99 -6.81 -13.73 -9.14
CA ILE A 99 -6.31 -12.72 -8.19
C ILE A 99 -6.43 -13.24 -6.76
N ASP A 100 -7.61 -13.78 -6.40
CA ASP A 100 -7.84 -14.29 -5.05
C ASP A 100 -7.07 -15.57 -4.75
N ALA A 101 -6.71 -16.36 -5.77
CA ALA A 101 -5.88 -17.56 -5.61
C ALA A 101 -4.40 -17.23 -5.32
N VAL A 102 -3.89 -16.10 -5.81
CA VAL A 102 -2.47 -15.72 -5.71
C VAL A 102 -2.20 -14.80 -4.53
N ILE A 103 -3.12 -13.87 -4.23
CA ILE A 103 -2.94 -12.91 -3.12
C ILE A 103 -3.35 -13.57 -1.80
N THR A 104 -2.36 -13.99 -1.04
CA THR A 104 -2.50 -14.52 0.33
C THR A 104 -2.26 -13.42 1.36
N PRO A 105 -2.73 -13.57 2.62
CA PRO A 105 -2.43 -12.64 3.71
C PRO A 105 -0.92 -12.42 3.95
N GLN A 106 -0.07 -13.37 3.54
CA GLN A 106 1.39 -13.31 3.68
C GLN A 106 2.08 -12.61 2.50
N SER A 107 1.34 -12.18 1.48
CA SER A 107 1.92 -11.54 0.29
C SER A 107 2.49 -10.17 0.67
N ASP A 108 3.82 -10.07 0.74
CA ASP A 108 4.51 -8.85 1.20
C ASP A 108 5.11 -8.02 0.05
N ASP A 109 5.41 -8.67 -1.06
CA ASP A 109 5.86 -8.07 -2.32
C ASP A 109 4.69 -8.02 -3.30
N LEU A 110 4.60 -6.95 -4.10
CA LEU A 110 3.51 -6.74 -5.06
C LEU A 110 3.85 -7.25 -6.48
N LEU A 111 5.00 -7.95 -6.64
CA LEU A 111 5.54 -8.49 -7.89
C LEU A 111 5.88 -9.98 -7.79
#